data_AF-A0A3D1G1Z5-F1
#
_entry.id   AF-A0A3D1G1Z5-F1
#
_cell.length_a   1.000
_cell.length_b   1.000
_cell.length_c   1.000
_cell.angle_alpha   90.00
_cell.angle_beta   90.00
_cell.angle_gamma   90.00
#
_symmetry.space_group_name_H-M   'P 1'
#
loop_
_entity.id
_entity.type
_entity.pdbx_description
1 polymer ?
#
loop_
_entity_poly.entity_id
_entity_poly.type
_entity_poly.pdbx_seq_one_letter_code
_entity_poly.pdbx_strand_id
1 'polypeptide(L)' 'GHTATISVMQTEYVYPDVADRSSPKEWEELGKPVLLDKATARKEAILSSFKPDHISAEVDAAVRSNHKILLET' A
#
# COMPACT_ATOMS: atom_id res chain seq x y z
N GLY A 1 24.38 -6.85 24.25
CA GLY A 1 23.41 -6.23 23.33
C GLY A 1 23.24 -7.14 22.14
N HIS A 2 22.00 -7.46 21.76
CA HIS A 2 21.64 -8.52 20.84
C HIS A 2 21.91 -8.19 19.35
N THR A 3 23.17 -8.02 18.96
CA THR A 3 23.54 -7.69 17.57
C THR A 3 23.01 -8.73 16.57
N ALA A 4 23.04 -10.01 16.95
CA ALA A 4 22.48 -11.10 16.14
C ALA A 4 20.96 -10.97 15.95
N THR A 5 20.22 -10.61 17.00
CA THR A 5 18.75 -10.45 16.91
C THR A 5 18.37 -9.27 16.02
N ILE A 6 19.06 -8.13 16.13
CA ILE A 6 18.78 -6.95 15.27
C ILE A 6 19.09 -7.27 13.80
N SER A 7 20.21 -7.95 13.52
CA SER A 7 20.58 -8.32 12.15
C SER A 7 19.49 -9.18 11.50
N VAL A 8 19.00 -10.19 12.21
CA VAL A 8 17.93 -11.08 11.71
C VAL A 8 16.60 -10.34 11.60
N MET A 9 16.29 -9.40 12.52
CA MET A 9 15.09 -8.55 12.44
C MET A 9 15.02 -7.72 11.16
N GLN A 10 16.15 -7.38 10.55
CA GLN A 10 16.20 -6.57 9.33
C GLN A 10 16.29 -7.39 8.04
N THR A 11 16.78 -8.64 8.10
CA THR A 11 17.00 -9.47 6.89
C THR A 11 15.97 -10.59 6.73
N GLU A 12 15.57 -11.25 7.82
CA GLU A 12 14.81 -12.51 7.74
C GLU A 12 13.30 -12.32 7.96
N TYR A 13 12.85 -11.16 8.44
CA TYR A 13 11.43 -10.90 8.71
C TYR A 13 10.83 -9.90 7.73
N VAL A 14 9.70 -10.28 7.15
CA VAL A 14 8.85 -9.37 6.37
C VAL A 14 7.91 -8.65 7.34
N TYR A 15 7.89 -7.32 7.27
CA TYR A 15 6.96 -6.46 8.00
C TYR A 15 5.94 -5.90 7.02
N PRO A 16 4.73 -6.50 6.93
CA PRO A 16 3.76 -6.04 5.96
C PRO A 16 3.26 -4.65 6.33
N ASP A 17 3.22 -3.82 5.31
CA ASP A 17 2.82 -2.41 5.35
C ASP A 17 1.40 -2.14 5.89
N VAL A 18 0.48 -3.07 5.68
CA VAL A 18 -0.94 -2.91 6.02
C VAL A 18 -1.41 -3.84 7.14
N ALA A 19 -0.59 -4.83 7.52
CA ALA A 19 -1.01 -5.85 8.48
C ALA A 19 -1.24 -5.24 9.86
N ASP A 20 -2.35 -5.65 10.50
CA ASP A 20 -2.62 -5.29 11.88
C ASP A 20 -1.83 -6.21 12.82
N ARG A 21 -1.03 -5.60 13.70
CA ARG A 21 -0.17 -6.30 14.66
C ARG A 21 -0.58 -6.01 16.10
N SER A 22 -1.73 -5.38 16.31
CA SER A 22 -2.30 -5.17 17.63
C SER A 22 -2.61 -6.52 18.30
N SER A 23 -2.45 -6.57 19.62
CA SER A 23 -2.93 -7.72 20.39
C SER A 23 -4.46 -7.84 20.26
N PRO A 24 -5.05 -9.03 20.56
CA PRO A 24 -6.50 -9.20 20.47
C PRO A 24 -7.32 -8.18 21.27
N LYS A 25 -6.81 -7.78 22.46
CA LYS A 25 -7.44 -6.78 23.31
C LYS A 25 -7.40 -5.39 22.67
N GLU A 26 -6.22 -4.95 22.22
CA GLU A 26 -6.06 -3.65 21.56
C GLU A 26 -6.87 -3.57 20.26
N TRP A 27 -6.92 -4.66 19.49
CA TRP A 27 -7.72 -4.73 18.28
C TRP A 27 -9.23 -4.57 18.58
N GLU A 28 -9.71 -5.17 19.67
CA GLU A 28 -11.09 -4.98 20.12
C GLU A 28 -11.36 -3.55 20.63
N GLU A 29 -10.42 -2.96 21.38
CA GLU A 29 -10.50 -1.56 21.84
C GLU A 29 -10.47 -0.55 20.68
N LEU A 30 -9.76 -0.88 19.59
CA LEU A 30 -9.73 -0.11 18.35
C LEU A 30 -11.00 -0.29 17.48
N GLY A 31 -12.00 -1.04 17.97
CA GLY A 31 -13.27 -1.22 17.28
C GLY A 31 -13.21 -2.24 16.14
N LYS A 32 -12.30 -3.23 16.23
CA LYS A 32 -12.18 -4.35 15.29
C LYS A 32 -11.91 -3.87 13.85
N PRO A 33 -10.83 -3.09 13.64
CA PRO A 33 -10.53 -2.52 12.33
C PRO A 33 -10.42 -3.60 11.25
N VAL A 34 -11.01 -3.34 10.08
CA VAL A 34 -10.97 -4.22 8.93
C VAL A 34 -9.74 -3.88 8.08
N LEU A 35 -8.92 -4.90 7.78
CA LEU A 35 -7.70 -4.75 7.00
C LEU A 35 -7.93 -4.09 5.62
N LEU A 36 -9.07 -4.41 5.00
CA LEU A 36 -9.44 -3.90 3.69
C LEU A 36 -9.59 -2.38 3.67
N ASP A 37 -10.01 -1.76 4.77
CA ASP A 37 -10.17 -0.31 4.86
C ASP A 37 -8.79 0.37 4.82
N LYS A 38 -7.83 -0.16 5.58
CA LYS A 38 -6.43 0.29 5.55
C LYS A 38 -5.80 0.09 4.16
N ALA A 39 -6.05 -1.05 3.53
CA ALA A 39 -5.56 -1.34 2.18
C ALA A 39 -6.16 -0.39 1.13
N THR A 40 -7.46 -0.12 1.21
CA THR A 40 -8.16 0.84 0.35
C THR A 40 -7.57 2.24 0.53
N ALA A 41 -7.44 2.71 1.77
CA ALA A 41 -6.87 4.03 2.06
C ALA A 41 -5.45 4.19 1.51
N ARG A 42 -4.60 3.16 1.67
CA ARG A 42 -3.24 3.17 1.10
C ARG A 42 -3.25 3.22 -0.43
N LYS A 43 -4.12 2.42 -1.08
CA LYS A 43 -4.27 2.44 -2.54
C LYS A 43 -4.67 3.83 -3.03
N GLU A 44 -5.67 4.46 -2.41
CA GLU A 44 -6.10 5.81 -2.77
C GLU A 44 -4.98 6.85 -2.56
N ALA A 45 -4.22 6.75 -1.47
CA ALA A 45 -3.08 7.64 -1.23
C ALA A 45 -1.99 7.52 -2.32
N ILE A 46 -1.66 6.30 -2.74
CA ILE A 46 -0.69 6.05 -3.82
C ILE A 46 -1.20 6.65 -5.14
N LEU A 47 -2.46 6.39 -5.50
CA LEU A 47 -3.08 6.90 -6.72
C LEU A 47 -3.20 8.44 -6.72
N SER A 48 -3.40 9.06 -5.56
CA SER A 48 -3.51 10.52 -5.45
C SER A 48 -2.18 11.27 -5.62
N SER A 49 -1.06 10.62 -5.32
CA SER A 49 0.25 11.28 -5.19
C SER A 49 1.15 11.08 -6.41
N PHE A 50 1.03 9.94 -7.11
CA PHE A 50 1.91 9.60 -8.21
C PHE A 50 1.19 9.65 -9.57
N LYS A 51 1.52 10.67 -10.38
CA LYS A 51 1.17 10.74 -11.80
C LYS A 51 2.46 10.60 -12.62
N PRO A 52 2.61 9.55 -13.46
CA PRO A 52 3.78 9.39 -14.32
C PRO A 52 3.96 10.60 -15.25
N ASP A 53 5.16 11.19 -15.27
CA ASP A 53 5.54 12.33 -16.13
C ASP A 53 6.35 11.91 -17.37
N HIS A 54 6.91 10.70 -17.35
CA HIS A 54 7.72 10.14 -18.44
C HIS A 54 6.90 9.61 -19.63
N ILE A 55 5.58 9.60 -19.54
CA ILE A 55 4.67 9.17 -20.63
C ILE A 55 4.04 10.42 -21.22
N SER A 56 4.18 10.61 -22.53
CA SER A 56 3.52 11.75 -23.20
C SER A 56 2.01 11.60 -23.16
N ALA A 57 1.30 12.73 -23.10
CA ALA A 57 -0.17 12.74 -23.06
C ALA A 57 -0.80 12.03 -24.29
N GLU A 58 -0.14 12.11 -25.44
CA GLU A 58 -0.56 11.45 -26.69
C GLU A 58 -0.50 9.92 -26.57
N VAL A 59 0.57 9.38 -25.97
CA VAL A 59 0.73 7.94 -25.76
C VAL A 59 -0.23 7.44 -24.70
N ASP A 60 -0.40 8.16 -23.58
CA ASP A 60 -1.37 7.80 -22.55
C ASP A 60 -2.81 7.76 -23.11
N ALA A 61 -3.18 8.75 -23.91
CA ALA A 61 -4.49 8.79 -24.58
C ALA A 61 -4.68 7.60 -25.54
N ALA A 62 -3.67 7.26 -26.34
CA ALA A 62 -3.73 6.12 -27.26
C ALA A 62 -3.89 4.78 -26.51
N VAL A 63 -3.17 4.61 -25.39
CA VAL A 63 -3.29 3.41 -24.54
C VAL A 63 -4.68 3.32 -23.91
N ARG A 64 -5.20 4.43 -23.36
CA ARG A 64 -6.55 4.49 -22.77
C ARG A 64 -7.66 4.25 -23.79
N SER A 65 -7.46 4.61 -25.06
CA SER A 65 -8.45 4.31 -26.12
C SER A 65 -8.52 2.81 -26.45
N ASN A 66 -7.43 2.06 -26.25
CA ASN A 66 -7.33 0.65 -26.62
C ASN A 66 -7.67 -0.30 -25.46
N HIS A 67 -7.74 0.21 -24.22
CA HIS A 67 -7.93 -0.59 -23.01
C HIS A 67 -8.95 0.02 -22.07
N LYS A 68 -9.72 -0.82 -21.36
CA LYS A 68 -10.68 -0.37 -20.34
C LYS A 68 -9.95 0.05 -19.06
N ILE A 69 -9.37 1.25 -19.06
CA ILE A 69 -8.70 1.85 -17.91
C ILE A 69 -9.74 2.63 -17.09
N LEU A 70 -9.89 2.26 -15.82
CA LEU A 70 -10.88 2.84 -14.89
C LEU A 70 -10.29 3.89 -13.94
N LEU A 71 -9.04 4.29 -14.17
CA LEU A 71 -8.37 5.33 -13.38
C LEU A 71 -8.71 6.71 -13.96
N GLU A 72 -9.22 7.59 -13.11
CA GLU A 72 -9.48 9.00 -13.43
C GLU A 72 -8.17 9.73 -13.76
N THR A 73 -8.26 10.84 -14.52
CA THR A 73 -7.11 11.65 -14.97
C THR A 73 -6.80 12.77 -13.99
#